data_AF-A0A2D8LNX0-F1
#
_entry.id   AF-A0A2D8LNX0-F1
#
_cell.length_a   1.000
_cell.length_b   1.000
_cell.length_c   1.000
_cell.angle_alpha   90.00
_cell.angle_beta   90.00
_cell.angle_gamma   90.00
#
_symmetry.space_group_name_H-M   'P 1'
#
loop_
_entity.id
_entity.type
_entity.pdbx_description
1 polymer ?
#
loop_
_entity_poly.entity_id
_entity_poly.type
_entity_poly.pdbx_seq_one_letter_code
_entity_poly.pdbx_strand_id
1 'polypeptide(L)'
;MKKALLLFLFLNASVSLITAHAQSMSCQEVFEIVTENYDSKNQVSCYGSSMLTKAIYYKLDGMGFVVAYLKSNEFDFRGKPYIFCGISDARWRSFKSAGMYGYWGESFHEYIRDYTCDCE
;
A
#
# COMPACT_ATOMS: atom_id res chain seq x y z
N MET A 1 -7.79 72.28 -6.68
CA MET A 1 -8.51 71.01 -6.89
C MET A 1 -8.30 70.13 -5.67
N LYS A 2 -9.38 69.56 -5.13
CA LYS A 2 -9.41 68.69 -3.97
C LYS A 2 -8.80 67.32 -4.33
N LYS A 3 -8.02 66.71 -3.43
CA LYS A 3 -8.35 65.45 -2.72
C LYS A 3 -7.08 64.77 -2.21
N ALA A 4 -7.14 64.44 -0.92
CA ALA A 4 -6.23 63.60 -0.16
C ALA A 4 -6.25 62.14 -0.63
N LEU A 5 -5.25 61.36 -0.20
CA LEU A 5 -5.34 60.02 0.44
C LEU A 5 -3.95 59.35 0.31
N LEU A 6 -3.19 59.07 1.37
CA LEU A 6 -3.33 58.12 2.49
C LEU A 6 -2.26 57.02 2.35
N LEU A 7 -1.45 56.91 3.39
CA LEU A 7 -0.55 55.82 3.71
C LEU A 7 -1.24 54.46 3.55
N PHE A 8 -0.54 53.48 2.96
CA PHE A 8 -0.78 52.05 3.19
C PHE A 8 0.49 51.46 3.80
N LEU A 9 0.57 51.33 5.12
CA LEU A 9 0.16 50.15 5.93
C LEU A 9 1.01 48.91 5.65
N PHE A 10 1.84 48.62 6.66
CA PHE A 10 2.68 47.45 6.88
C PHE A 10 2.03 46.13 6.43
N LEU A 11 2.64 45.44 5.47
CA LEU A 11 2.41 44.01 5.27
C LEU A 11 3.03 43.26 6.46
N ASN A 12 2.21 42.94 7.46
CA ASN A 12 2.51 41.85 8.38
C ASN A 12 2.33 40.54 7.63
N ALA A 13 3.42 40.00 7.08
CA ALA A 13 3.47 38.62 6.63
C ALA A 13 3.43 37.70 7.87
N SER A 14 2.23 37.39 8.34
CA SER A 14 2.00 36.26 9.24
C SER A 14 2.28 34.98 8.44
N VAL A 15 3.55 34.55 8.45
CA VAL A 15 3.96 33.23 7.96
C VAL A 15 3.38 32.20 8.93
N SER A 16 2.17 31.75 8.65
CA SER A 16 1.62 30.56 9.30
C SER A 16 2.48 29.38 8.88
N LEU A 17 3.41 28.99 9.74
CA LEU A 17 4.10 27.71 9.68
C LEU A 17 3.03 26.62 9.78
N ILE A 18 2.62 26.07 8.64
CA ILE A 18 1.77 24.89 8.60
C ILE A 18 2.68 23.72 9.03
N THR A 19 2.65 23.38 10.31
CA THR A 19 3.20 22.11 10.78
C THR A 19 2.31 21.02 10.23
N ALA A 20 2.70 20.41 9.10
CA ALA A 20 2.07 19.20 8.61
C ALA A 20 2.31 18.09 9.65
N HIS A 21 1.33 17.85 10.52
CA HIS A 21 1.29 16.63 11.30
C HIS A 21 0.92 15.50 10.34
N ALA A 22 1.91 14.69 9.97
CA ALA A 22 1.63 13.40 9.36
C ALA A 22 0.88 12.57 10.42
N GLN A 23 -0.41 12.32 10.21
CA GLN A 23 -1.14 11.36 11.01
C GLN A 23 -0.63 9.97 10.63
N SER A 24 -0.20 9.18 11.62
CA SER A 24 0.09 7.77 11.40
C SER A 24 -1.22 7.10 10.99
N MET A 25 -1.17 6.35 9.89
CA MET A 25 -2.32 5.56 9.42
C MET A 25 -2.19 4.14 9.96
N SER A 26 -3.29 3.55 10.39
CA SER A 26 -3.31 2.15 10.78
C SER A 26 -3.21 1.24 9.56
N CYS A 27 -2.64 0.04 9.73
CA CYS A 27 -2.58 -0.91 8.62
C CYS A 27 -3.97 -1.35 8.13
N GLN A 28 -4.97 -1.27 9.01
CA GLN A 28 -6.37 -1.52 8.68
C GLN A 28 -6.93 -0.44 7.75
N GLU A 29 -6.65 0.84 8.02
CA GLU A 29 -7.08 1.94 7.15
C GLU A 29 -6.42 1.86 5.77
N VAL A 30 -5.10 1.56 5.71
CA VAL A 30 -4.41 1.34 4.43
C VAL A 30 -5.05 0.20 3.66
N PHE A 31 -5.36 -0.91 4.34
CA PHE A 31 -6.05 -2.05 3.74
C PHE A 31 -7.42 -1.66 3.16
N GLU A 32 -8.24 -0.93 3.91
CA GLU A 32 -9.57 -0.50 3.47
C GLU A 32 -9.47 0.44 2.25
N ILE A 33 -8.64 1.48 2.33
CA ILE A 33 -8.45 2.44 1.23
C ILE A 33 -8.04 1.73 -0.05
N VAL A 34 -7.01 0.87 0.02
CA VAL A 34 -6.49 0.15 -1.15
C VAL A 34 -7.51 -0.83 -1.72
N THR A 35 -8.27 -1.52 -0.87
CA THR A 35 -9.24 -2.53 -1.33
C THR A 35 -10.53 -1.94 -1.89
N GLU A 36 -10.84 -0.68 -1.54
CA GLU A 36 -12.03 0.03 -2.01
C GLU A 36 -11.78 0.96 -3.20
N ASN A 37 -10.58 1.55 -3.34
CA ASN A 37 -10.33 2.66 -4.27
C ASN A 37 -9.34 2.34 -5.41
N TYR A 38 -8.94 1.09 -5.60
CA TYR A 38 -7.89 0.71 -6.56
C TYR A 38 -8.20 1.05 -8.04
N ASP A 39 -7.15 1.38 -8.78
CA ASP A 39 -7.16 1.56 -10.24
C ASP A 39 -7.22 0.20 -10.97
N SER A 40 -6.49 -0.78 -10.44
CA SER A 40 -6.47 -2.14 -11.01
C SER A 40 -6.19 -3.20 -9.96
N LYS A 41 -6.66 -4.42 -10.25
CA LYS A 41 -6.57 -5.57 -9.36
C LYS A 41 -6.13 -6.82 -10.13
N ASN A 42 -5.22 -7.59 -9.56
CA ASN A 42 -4.82 -8.88 -10.09
C ASN A 42 -4.65 -9.90 -8.96
N GLN A 43 -5.41 -11.00 -9.02
CA GLN A 43 -5.38 -12.06 -8.01
C GLN A 43 -4.70 -13.32 -8.54
N VAL A 44 -4.00 -14.03 -7.66
CA VAL A 44 -3.52 -15.40 -7.89
C VAL A 44 -3.89 -16.31 -6.73
N SER A 45 -4.33 -17.53 -7.04
CA SER A 45 -4.49 -18.60 -6.06
C SER A 45 -3.17 -19.35 -5.92
N CYS A 46 -2.68 -19.52 -4.69
CA CYS A 46 -1.38 -20.13 -4.41
C CYS A 46 -1.53 -21.64 -4.17
N TYR A 47 -2.05 -22.37 -5.17
CA TYR A 47 -2.30 -23.80 -5.05
C TYR A 47 -1.03 -24.58 -4.66
N GLY A 48 -1.16 -25.50 -3.71
CA GLY A 48 -0.04 -26.31 -3.21
C GLY A 48 0.89 -25.59 -2.24
N SER A 49 0.70 -24.29 -1.98
CA SER A 49 1.49 -23.58 -0.98
C SER A 49 1.10 -23.99 0.44
N SER A 50 2.08 -24.29 1.30
CA SER A 50 1.90 -24.47 2.74
C SER A 50 1.74 -23.14 3.49
N MET A 51 2.13 -22.02 2.86
CA MET A 51 2.17 -20.69 3.50
C MET A 51 1.05 -19.75 3.05
N LEU A 52 0.65 -19.81 1.78
CA LEU A 52 -0.29 -18.85 1.18
C LEU A 52 -1.55 -19.56 0.67
N THR A 53 -2.71 -18.95 0.84
CA THR A 53 -3.93 -19.39 0.13
C THR A 53 -4.08 -18.66 -1.20
N LYS A 54 -3.84 -17.34 -1.19
CA LYS A 54 -3.87 -16.46 -2.35
C LYS A 54 -3.09 -15.18 -2.08
N ALA A 55 -2.79 -14.44 -3.15
CA ALA A 55 -2.29 -13.08 -3.08
C ALA A 55 -3.06 -12.20 -4.08
N ILE A 56 -3.34 -10.96 -3.68
CA ILE A 56 -4.05 -9.99 -4.51
C ILE A 56 -3.18 -8.75 -4.62
N TYR A 57 -2.80 -8.40 -5.84
CA TYR A 57 -2.13 -7.15 -6.17
C TYR A 57 -3.17 -6.08 -6.51
N TYR A 58 -3.00 -4.91 -5.90
CA TYR A 58 -3.77 -3.69 -6.15
C TYR A 58 -2.81 -2.61 -6.64
N LYS A 59 -3.28 -1.79 -7.57
CA LYS A 59 -2.59 -0.57 -7.97
C LYS A 59 -3.48 0.61 -7.61
N LEU A 60 -2.93 1.59 -6.91
CA LEU A 60 -3.62 2.81 -6.50
C LEU A 60 -2.63 3.97 -6.62
N ASP A 61 -3.00 5.00 -7.38
CA ASP A 61 -2.18 6.21 -7.60
C ASP A 61 -0.76 5.90 -8.09
N GLY A 62 -0.64 4.87 -8.95
CA GLY A 62 0.63 4.42 -9.49
C GLY A 62 1.49 3.58 -8.53
N MET A 63 1.08 3.43 -7.27
CA MET A 63 1.73 2.57 -6.28
C MET A 63 1.09 1.18 -6.25
N GLY A 64 1.91 0.14 -6.09
CA GLY A 64 1.44 -1.23 -5.98
C GLY A 64 1.40 -1.73 -4.54
N PHE A 65 0.35 -2.49 -4.23
CA PHE A 65 0.08 -3.07 -2.93
C PHE A 65 -0.24 -4.55 -3.09
N VAL A 66 0.18 -5.38 -2.15
CA VAL A 66 -0.20 -6.80 -2.13
C VAL A 66 -0.91 -7.10 -0.84
N VAL A 67 -2.11 -7.68 -0.93
CA VAL A 67 -2.77 -8.37 0.16
C VAL A 67 -2.49 -9.86 0.03
N ALA A 68 -1.65 -10.39 0.90
CA ALA A 68 -1.33 -11.82 0.97
C ALA A 68 -2.16 -12.50 2.06
N TYR A 69 -2.73 -13.66 1.76
CA TYR A 69 -3.53 -14.44 2.71
C TYR A 69 -2.68 -15.57 3.25
N LEU A 70 -2.11 -15.37 4.44
CA LEU A 70 -1.18 -16.30 5.09
C LEU A 70 -1.93 -17.36 5.87
N LYS A 71 -1.53 -18.61 5.68
CA LYS A 71 -2.05 -19.76 6.42
C LYS A 71 -1.51 -19.77 7.84
N SER A 72 -2.39 -20.07 8.80
CA SER A 72 -1.98 -20.40 10.17
C SER A 72 -1.46 -21.83 10.33
N ASN A 73 -1.89 -22.74 9.45
CA ASN A 73 -1.48 -24.14 9.37
C ASN A 73 -1.90 -24.75 8.02
N GLU A 74 -1.52 -26.00 7.76
CA GLU A 74 -1.79 -26.72 6.49
C GLU A 74 -3.28 -26.83 6.14
N PHE A 75 -4.18 -26.84 7.14
CA PHE A 75 -5.63 -26.97 6.97
C PHE A 75 -6.35 -25.60 6.83
N ASP A 76 -5.61 -24.50 6.89
CA ASP A 76 -6.16 -23.16 6.72
C ASP A 76 -6.33 -22.83 5.23
N PHE A 77 -7.55 -23.03 4.72
CA PHE A 77 -7.90 -22.72 3.33
C PHE A 77 -8.34 -21.26 3.12
N ARG A 78 -8.53 -20.49 4.19
CA ARG A 78 -8.93 -19.08 4.10
C ARG A 78 -7.70 -18.18 4.13
N GLY A 79 -6.82 -18.42 5.08
CA GLY A 79 -5.70 -17.56 5.40
C GLY A 79 -6.15 -16.24 6.05
N LYS A 80 -5.23 -15.61 6.77
CA LYS A 80 -5.41 -14.27 7.32
C LYS A 80 -4.77 -13.24 6.38
N PRO A 81 -5.45 -12.14 6.02
CA PRO A 81 -4.90 -11.12 5.13
C PRO A 81 -3.83 -10.29 5.84
N TYR A 82 -2.78 -9.95 5.09
CA TYR A 82 -1.72 -9.02 5.46
C TYR A 82 -1.38 -8.15 4.25
N ILE A 83 -1.23 -6.85 4.47
CA ILE A 83 -0.94 -5.88 3.41
C ILE A 83 0.56 -5.55 3.34
N PHE A 84 1.06 -5.41 2.13
CA PHE A 84 2.44 -5.07 1.78
C PHE A 84 2.40 -3.91 0.76
N CYS A 85 3.29 -2.94 0.90
CA CYS A 85 3.23 -1.64 0.21
C CYS A 85 4.44 -1.41 -0.70
N GLY A 86 4.29 -0.59 -1.74
CA GLY A 86 5.41 -0.24 -2.62
C GLY A 86 5.89 -1.38 -3.52
N ILE A 87 5.03 -2.36 -3.81
CA ILE A 87 5.34 -3.48 -4.69
C ILE A 87 5.30 -3.03 -6.14
N SER A 88 6.39 -3.21 -6.88
CA SER A 88 6.42 -2.87 -8.31
C SER A 88 5.72 -3.93 -9.18
N ASP A 89 5.23 -3.53 -10.35
CA ASP A 89 4.67 -4.44 -11.35
C ASP A 89 5.68 -5.53 -11.77
N ALA A 90 6.99 -5.23 -11.71
CA ALA A 90 8.05 -6.20 -11.99
C ALA A 90 8.15 -7.27 -10.88
N ARG A 91 8.15 -6.85 -9.60
CA ARG A 91 8.17 -7.77 -8.46
C ARG A 91 6.92 -8.65 -8.43
N TRP A 92 5.75 -8.08 -8.69
CA TRP A 92 4.51 -8.85 -8.78
C TRP A 92 4.55 -9.92 -9.88
N ARG A 93 5.10 -9.59 -11.07
CA ARG A 93 5.29 -10.56 -12.15
C ARG A 93 6.27 -11.67 -11.76
N SER A 94 7.40 -11.33 -11.13
CA SER A 94 8.39 -12.31 -10.67
C SER A 94 7.80 -13.25 -9.61
N PHE A 95 7.06 -12.72 -8.63
CA PHE A 95 6.35 -13.52 -7.63
C PHE A 95 5.42 -14.55 -8.29
N LYS A 96 4.54 -14.11 -9.18
CA LYS A 96 3.62 -15.03 -9.86
C LYS A 96 4.35 -16.06 -10.70
N SER A 97 5.35 -15.63 -11.47
CA SER A 97 6.09 -16.51 -12.36
C SER A 97 6.79 -17.63 -11.59
N ALA A 98 7.52 -17.30 -10.52
CA ALA A 98 8.19 -18.30 -9.69
C ALA A 98 7.19 -19.18 -8.92
N GLY A 99 6.14 -18.57 -8.37
CA GLY A 99 5.11 -19.28 -7.63
C GLY A 99 4.34 -20.31 -8.46
N MET A 100 4.06 -20.04 -9.74
CA MET A 100 3.40 -21.00 -10.64
C MET A 100 4.19 -22.29 -10.85
N TYR A 101 5.50 -22.30 -10.58
CA TYR A 101 6.34 -23.50 -10.58
C TYR A 101 6.41 -24.21 -9.22
N GLY A 102 5.56 -23.84 -8.26
CA GLY A 102 5.46 -24.46 -6.93
C GLY A 102 6.17 -23.69 -5.81
N TYR A 103 6.88 -22.61 -6.12
CA TYR A 103 7.72 -21.86 -5.17
C TYR A 103 6.99 -20.66 -4.55
N TRP A 104 5.71 -20.82 -4.19
CA TRP A 104 4.89 -19.71 -3.67
C TRP A 104 5.46 -19.12 -2.38
N GLY A 105 6.02 -19.95 -1.50
CA GLY A 105 6.60 -19.50 -0.24
C GLY A 105 7.86 -18.69 -0.49
N GLU A 106 8.83 -19.28 -1.20
CA GLU A 106 10.13 -18.70 -1.51
C GLU A 106 10.00 -17.40 -2.29
N SER A 107 9.16 -17.40 -3.34
CA SER A 107 8.92 -16.21 -4.15
C SER A 107 8.25 -15.07 -3.39
N PHE A 108 7.38 -15.37 -2.42
CA PHE A 108 6.81 -14.36 -1.54
C PHE A 108 7.88 -13.72 -0.65
N HIS A 109 8.79 -14.52 -0.09
CA HIS A 109 9.91 -13.99 0.72
C HIS A 109 10.81 -13.08 -0.11
N GLU A 110 11.14 -13.48 -1.34
CA GLU A 110 12.05 -12.73 -2.20
C GLU A 110 11.45 -11.42 -2.73
N TYR A 111 10.16 -11.44 -3.10
CA TYR A 111 9.58 -10.34 -3.87
C TYR A 111 8.63 -9.44 -3.09
N ILE A 112 8.06 -9.90 -1.97
CA ILE A 112 6.94 -9.21 -1.29
C ILE A 112 7.16 -9.04 0.22
N ARG A 113 7.64 -10.06 0.94
CA ARG A 113 7.60 -10.12 2.41
C ARG A 113 8.23 -8.91 3.12
N ASP A 114 9.33 -8.39 2.58
CA ASP A 114 10.09 -7.30 3.21
C ASP A 114 9.51 -5.91 2.93
N TYR A 115 8.46 -5.84 2.10
CA TYR A 115 7.78 -4.60 1.73
C TYR A 115 6.61 -4.32 2.68
N THR A 116 6.88 -4.32 3.99
CA THR A 116 5.88 -3.98 5.00
C THR A 116 5.45 -2.52 4.84
N CYS A 117 4.16 -2.26 5.03
CA CYS A 117 3.64 -0.89 5.05
C CYS A 117 4.15 -0.16 6.30
N ASP A 118 4.40 1.14 6.17
CA ASP A 118 4.69 2.03 7.31
C ASP A 118 3.36 2.46 7.95
N CYS A 119 2.83 1.59 8.80
CA CYS A 119 1.53 1.76 9.45
C CYS A 119 1.55 1.18 10.87
N GLU A 120 0.69 1.73 11.73
CA GLU A 120 0.54 1.34 13.14
C GLU A 120 -0.52 0.24 13.36
#